data_AF-A0A2W4NVF9-F1
#
_entry.id   AF-A0A2W4NVF9-F1
#
_cell.length_a   1.000
_cell.length_b   1.000
_cell.length_c   1.000
_cell.angle_alpha   90.00
_cell.angle_beta   90.00
_cell.angle_gamma   90.00
#
_symmetry.space_group_name_H-M   'P 1'
#
loop_
_entity.id
_entity.type
_entity.pdbx_description
1 polymer ?
#
loop_
_entity_poly.entity_id
_entity_poly.type
_entity_poly.pdbx_seq_one_letter_code
_entity_poly.pdbx_strand_id
1 'polypeptide(L)'
;MSETPTPAPAPEPPESKSPLRRPSCVLALILWFALLLLPCPMFILATQGQISLPLGGAPGQEARLWLVMEADARGLGLSLPGVRQAGDAVCVQTDVRYFFWAGSAEPVSYCECYTRDDAAATWSPVETLVGACPEDILESLGSEEDE
;
A
#
# COMPACT_ATOMS: atom_id res chain seq x y z
N MET A 1 -50.46 -25.57 60.88
CA MET A 1 -49.63 -24.35 60.76
C MET A 1 -48.33 -24.78 60.13
N SER A 2 -48.17 -24.53 58.83
CA SER A 2 -46.98 -24.91 58.06
C SER A 2 -46.29 -23.61 57.67
N GLU A 3 -45.28 -23.19 58.45
CA GLU A 3 -44.42 -22.08 58.07
C GLU A 3 -43.50 -22.55 56.94
N THR A 4 -43.61 -21.90 55.78
CA THR A 4 -42.70 -22.09 54.65
C THR A 4 -41.52 -21.14 54.82
N PRO A 5 -40.27 -21.60 54.81
CA PRO A 5 -39.11 -20.71 54.91
C PRO A 5 -38.99 -19.84 53.65
N THR A 6 -39.00 -18.52 53.82
CA THR A 6 -38.73 -17.54 52.76
C THR A 6 -37.31 -17.72 52.23
N PRO A 7 -37.09 -17.89 50.91
CA PRO A 7 -35.74 -17.98 50.34
C PRO A 7 -35.05 -16.61 50.36
N ALA A 8 -33.76 -16.61 50.72
CA ALA A 8 -32.92 -15.42 50.77
C ALA A 8 -32.76 -14.75 49.39
N PRO A 9 -32.60 -13.41 49.33
CA PRO A 9 -32.41 -12.71 48.06
C PRO A 9 -31.09 -13.12 47.40
N ALA A 10 -31.15 -13.40 46.11
CA ALA A 10 -30.00 -13.78 45.30
C ALA A 10 -28.97 -12.64 45.23
N PRO A 11 -27.66 -12.96 45.22
CA PRO A 11 -26.62 -11.95 45.05
C PRO A 11 -26.67 -11.35 43.63
N GLU A 12 -26.67 -10.01 43.55
CA GLU A 12 -26.60 -9.30 42.27
C GLU A 12 -25.26 -9.58 41.56
N PRO A 13 -25.27 -9.86 40.24
CA PRO A 13 -24.06 -10.18 39.52
C PRO A 13 -23.11 -8.97 39.46
N PRO A 14 -21.78 -9.19 39.55
CA PRO A 14 -20.82 -8.09 39.52
C PRO A 14 -20.80 -7.44 38.12
N GLU A 15 -21.03 -6.12 38.08
CA GLU A 15 -20.86 -5.29 36.90
C GLU A 15 -19.37 -5.28 36.50
N SER A 16 -19.02 -6.10 35.51
CA SER A 16 -17.65 -6.18 35.00
C SER A 16 -17.33 -4.95 34.15
N LYS A 17 -16.69 -3.96 34.77
CA LYS A 17 -16.16 -2.80 34.04
C LYS A 17 -14.94 -3.27 33.24
N SER A 18 -15.17 -3.65 31.99
CA SER A 18 -14.09 -4.12 31.11
C SER A 18 -13.06 -2.98 30.91
N PRO A 19 -11.76 -3.24 31.10
CA PRO A 19 -10.70 -2.26 30.92
C PRO A 19 -10.46 -1.88 29.44
N LEU A 20 -11.23 -2.47 28.51
CA LEU A 20 -11.14 -2.26 27.05
C LEU A 20 -11.81 -0.97 26.54
N ARG A 21 -12.47 -0.19 27.39
CA ARG A 21 -13.19 1.04 26.97
C ARG A 21 -12.25 2.15 26.46
N ARG A 22 -11.01 2.20 26.93
CA ARG A 22 -10.04 3.26 26.58
C ARG A 22 -9.57 3.21 25.12
N PRO A 23 -9.05 2.08 24.60
CA PRO A 23 -8.63 2.00 23.20
C PRO A 23 -9.82 2.12 22.24
N SER A 24 -11.00 1.60 22.62
CA SER A 24 -12.21 1.70 21.81
C SER A 24 -12.67 3.16 21.61
N CYS A 25 -12.63 3.98 22.67
CA CYS A 25 -12.98 5.40 22.58
C CYS A 25 -11.99 6.19 21.72
N VAL A 26 -10.68 5.93 21.87
CA VAL A 26 -9.64 6.58 21.07
C VAL A 26 -9.78 6.17 19.59
N LEU A 27 -10.00 4.90 19.31
CA LEU A 27 -10.21 4.41 17.94
C LEU A 27 -11.46 5.04 17.31
N ALA A 28 -12.57 5.14 18.05
CA ALA A 28 -13.79 5.79 17.58
C ALA A 28 -13.57 7.28 17.27
N LEU A 29 -12.81 7.99 18.12
CA LEU A 29 -12.40 9.38 17.87
C LEU A 29 -11.54 9.50 16.62
N ILE A 30 -10.52 8.64 16.45
CA ILE A 30 -9.66 8.63 15.25
C ILE A 30 -10.50 8.39 13.99
N LEU A 31 -11.40 7.40 14.02
CA LEU A 31 -12.24 7.04 12.89
C LEU A 31 -13.23 8.18 12.55
N TRP A 32 -13.79 8.84 13.56
CA TRP A 32 -14.63 10.03 13.39
C TRP A 32 -13.87 11.19 12.73
N PHE A 33 -12.67 11.51 13.23
CA PHE A 33 -11.83 12.54 12.62
C PHE A 33 -11.42 12.17 11.19
N ALA A 34 -11.05 10.92 10.95
CA ALA A 34 -10.70 10.44 9.61
C ALA A 34 -11.88 10.61 8.64
N LEU A 35 -13.11 10.32 9.07
CA LEU A 35 -14.32 10.49 8.24
C LEU A 35 -14.59 11.96 7.91
N LEU A 36 -14.41 12.87 8.88
CA LEU A 36 -14.55 14.31 8.65
C LEU A 36 -13.43 14.90 7.79
N LEU A 37 -12.22 14.34 7.86
CA LEU A 37 -11.07 14.77 7.07
C LEU A 37 -11.02 14.14 5.68
N LEU A 38 -11.72 13.02 5.46
CA LEU A 38 -11.78 12.29 4.19
C LEU A 38 -12.06 13.14 2.93
N PRO A 39 -12.94 14.17 2.93
CA PRO A 39 -13.16 15.00 1.74
C PRO A 39 -11.93 15.82 1.33
N CYS A 40 -11.05 16.21 2.27
CA CYS A 40 -9.87 17.01 1.96
C CYS A 40 -8.86 16.31 1.02
N PRO A 41 -8.35 15.09 1.32
CA PRO A 41 -7.46 14.38 0.41
C PRO A 41 -8.17 13.99 -0.89
N MET A 42 -9.48 13.72 -0.85
CA MET A 42 -10.28 13.45 -2.06
C MET A 42 -10.31 14.66 -3.00
N PHE A 43 -10.48 15.87 -2.46
CA PHE A 43 -10.45 17.11 -3.24
C PHE A 43 -9.06 17.42 -3.80
N ILE A 44 -8.00 17.15 -3.02
CA ILE A 44 -6.61 17.30 -3.49
C ILE A 44 -6.34 16.34 -4.65
N LEU A 45 -6.73 15.07 -4.53
CA LEU A 45 -6.63 14.07 -5.61
C LEU A 45 -7.42 14.48 -6.86
N ALA A 46 -8.61 15.04 -6.67
CA ALA A 46 -9.44 15.51 -7.79
C ALA A 46 -8.84 16.72 -8.52
N THR A 47 -8.11 17.59 -7.82
CA THR A 47 -7.52 18.82 -8.41
C THR A 47 -6.14 18.60 -9.00
N GLN A 48 -5.28 17.82 -8.34
CA GLN A 48 -3.92 17.54 -8.79
C GLN A 48 -3.84 16.33 -9.73
N GLY A 49 -4.84 15.45 -9.69
CA GLY A 49 -4.92 14.24 -10.53
C GLY A 49 -3.97 13.13 -10.12
N GLN A 50 -2.80 13.46 -9.56
CA GLN A 50 -1.79 12.50 -9.12
C GLN A 50 -1.01 12.99 -7.90
N ILE A 51 -0.57 12.04 -7.08
CA ILE A 51 0.34 12.22 -5.95
C ILE A 51 1.52 11.27 -6.19
N SER A 52 2.73 11.81 -6.30
CA SER A 52 3.97 11.04 -6.47
C SER A 52 4.89 11.21 -5.27
N LEU A 53 5.30 10.11 -4.66
CA LEU A 53 6.29 10.08 -3.58
C LEU A 53 7.55 9.37 -4.08
N PRO A 54 8.71 10.04 -4.11
CA PRO A 54 9.98 9.36 -4.39
C PRO A 54 10.39 8.50 -3.19
N LEU A 55 10.62 7.21 -3.42
CA LEU A 55 11.07 6.25 -2.40
C LEU A 55 12.58 6.01 -2.43
N GLY A 56 13.26 6.39 -3.51
CA GLY A 56 14.69 6.19 -3.64
C GLY A 56 15.31 6.98 -4.79
N GLY A 57 16.57 6.70 -5.07
CA GLY A 57 17.40 7.44 -6.03
C GLY A 57 17.53 6.78 -7.40
N ALA A 58 16.94 5.59 -7.62
CA ALA A 58 16.91 4.99 -8.94
C ALA A 58 15.69 5.49 -9.74
N PRO A 59 15.82 5.64 -11.06
CA PRO A 59 14.70 5.99 -11.93
C PRO A 59 13.56 4.97 -11.75
N GLY A 60 12.32 5.45 -11.73
CA GLY A 60 11.14 4.61 -11.53
C GLY A 60 10.81 4.28 -10.06
N GLN A 61 11.66 4.62 -9.08
CA GLN A 61 11.38 4.43 -7.65
C GLN A 61 10.46 5.52 -7.07
N GLU A 62 9.29 5.71 -7.69
CA GLU A 62 8.27 6.64 -7.24
C GLU A 62 6.94 5.92 -7.04
N ALA A 63 6.40 5.94 -5.82
CA ALA A 63 5.02 5.50 -5.59
C ALA A 63 4.10 6.58 -6.10
N ARG A 64 3.13 6.21 -6.95
CA ARG A 64 2.18 7.16 -7.50
C ARG A 64 0.77 6.70 -7.19
N LEU A 65 -0.07 7.63 -6.75
CA LEU A 65 -1.50 7.43 -6.57
C LEU A 65 -2.20 8.47 -7.44
N TRP A 66 -3.07 8.04 -8.34
CA TRP A 66 -3.77 8.94 -9.25
C TRP A 66 -5.24 8.60 -9.35
N LEU A 67 -6.02 9.58 -9.78
CA LEU A 67 -7.45 9.43 -10.05
C LEU A 67 -7.65 9.04 -11.52
N VAL A 68 -8.29 7.91 -11.76
CA VAL A 68 -8.70 7.49 -13.11
C VAL A 68 -10.08 8.07 -13.39
N MET A 69 -10.17 8.90 -14.43
CA MET A 69 -11.35 9.67 -14.82
C MET A 69 -11.66 9.50 -16.31
N GLU A 70 -11.57 8.27 -16.81
CA GLU A 70 -11.90 7.96 -18.20
C GLU A 70 -13.41 7.85 -18.41
N ALA A 71 -13.83 7.89 -19.67
CA ALA A 71 -15.25 7.83 -20.05
C ALA A 71 -15.92 6.55 -19.51
N ASP A 72 -15.22 5.42 -19.67
CA ASP A 72 -15.71 4.09 -19.34
C ASP A 72 -15.15 3.53 -18.02
N ALA A 73 -14.16 4.20 -17.41
CA ALA A 73 -13.51 3.77 -16.19
C ALA A 73 -13.29 4.91 -15.20
N ARG A 74 -13.77 4.75 -13.97
CA ARG A 74 -13.58 5.69 -12.85
C ARG A 74 -13.08 4.96 -11.63
N GLY A 75 -11.94 5.39 -11.12
CA GLY A 75 -11.21 4.66 -10.08
C GLY A 75 -10.04 5.42 -9.50
N LEU A 76 -9.29 4.71 -8.66
CA LEU A 76 -7.97 5.12 -8.19
C LEU A 76 -6.94 4.14 -8.76
N GLY A 77 -5.87 4.68 -9.33
CA GLY A 77 -4.69 3.91 -9.73
C GLY A 77 -3.57 4.09 -8.72
N LEU A 78 -2.92 2.99 -8.36
CA LEU A 78 -1.80 2.96 -7.41
C LEU A 78 -0.64 2.22 -8.06
N SER A 79 0.50 2.88 -8.20
CA SER A 79 1.77 2.27 -8.58
C SER A 79 2.69 2.19 -7.37
N LEU A 80 3.19 1.00 -7.09
CA LEU A 80 4.13 0.74 -6.02
C LEU A 80 5.42 0.20 -6.63
N PRO A 81 6.55 0.91 -6.50
CA PRO A 81 7.85 0.39 -6.89
C PRO A 81 8.42 -0.51 -5.79
N GLY A 82 8.81 -1.72 -6.16
CA GLY A 82 9.65 -2.63 -5.40
C GLY A 82 11.06 -2.63 -5.99
N VAL A 83 12.07 -2.60 -5.14
CA VAL A 83 13.48 -2.61 -5.57
C VAL A 83 14.07 -3.99 -5.31
N ARG A 84 14.78 -4.50 -6.30
CA ARG A 84 15.58 -5.72 -6.25
C ARG A 84 16.99 -5.37 -6.70
N GLN A 85 17.98 -5.80 -5.93
CA GLN A 85 19.39 -5.62 -6.24
C GLN A 85 19.88 -6.92 -6.90
N ALA A 86 20.63 -6.82 -7.99
CA ALA A 86 21.25 -7.92 -8.72
C ALA A 86 22.67 -7.53 -9.13
N GLY A 87 23.67 -7.89 -8.32
CA GLY A 87 25.04 -7.39 -8.49
C GLY A 87 25.10 -5.86 -8.45
N ASP A 88 25.69 -5.26 -9.47
CA ASP A 88 25.74 -3.80 -9.68
C ASP A 88 24.49 -3.21 -10.35
N ALA A 89 23.54 -4.07 -10.79
CA ALA A 89 22.28 -3.63 -11.37
C ALA A 89 21.16 -3.51 -10.32
N VAL A 90 20.34 -2.47 -10.47
CA VAL A 90 19.13 -2.21 -9.69
C VAL A 90 17.91 -2.44 -10.57
N CYS A 91 17.13 -3.46 -10.26
CA CYS A 91 15.86 -3.74 -10.90
C CYS A 91 14.70 -3.14 -10.08
N VAL A 92 13.88 -2.33 -10.73
CA VAL A 92 12.70 -1.70 -10.16
C VAL A 92 11.47 -2.39 -10.74
N GLN A 93 10.79 -3.18 -9.91
CA GLN A 93 9.50 -3.76 -10.24
C GLN A 93 8.40 -2.77 -9.86
N THR A 94 7.66 -2.24 -10.82
CA THR A 94 6.51 -1.37 -10.57
C THR A 94 5.23 -2.16 -10.71
N ASP A 95 4.52 -2.35 -9.60
CA ASP A 95 3.21 -3.01 -9.58
C ASP A 95 2.11 -1.95 -9.63
N VAL A 96 1.31 -1.97 -10.70
CA VAL A 96 0.17 -1.08 -10.90
C VAL A 96 -1.13 -1.81 -10.59
N ARG A 97 -1.87 -1.26 -9.64
CA ARG A 97 -3.17 -1.78 -9.21
C ARG A 97 -4.22 -0.71 -9.33
N TYR A 98 -5.43 -1.12 -9.67
CA TYR A 98 -6.56 -0.23 -9.81
C TYR A 98 -7.69 -0.61 -8.85
N PHE A 99 -8.30 0.41 -8.27
CA PHE A 99 -9.53 0.30 -7.49
C PHE A 99 -10.61 1.10 -8.20
N PHE A 100 -11.41 0.42 -9.03
CA PHE A 100 -12.50 1.03 -9.77
C PHE A 100 -13.82 0.93 -9.01
N TRP A 101 -14.61 2.01 -9.03
CA TRP A 101 -16.04 1.97 -8.70
C TRP A 101 -16.92 2.00 -9.96
N ALA A 102 -16.33 2.30 -11.13
CA ALA A 102 -16.96 2.12 -12.42
C ALA A 102 -15.89 1.63 -13.43
N GLY A 103 -16.22 0.61 -14.23
CA GLY A 103 -15.28 -0.02 -15.16
C GLY A 103 -14.36 -1.06 -14.50
N SER A 104 -13.40 -1.57 -15.26
CA SER A 104 -12.41 -2.57 -14.84
C SER A 104 -11.14 -2.46 -15.67
N ALA A 105 -10.00 -2.81 -15.10
CA ALA A 105 -8.75 -3.04 -15.82
C ALA A 105 -7.93 -4.11 -15.10
N GLU A 106 -7.10 -4.82 -15.84
CA GLU A 106 -6.19 -5.81 -15.29
C GLU A 106 -5.01 -5.14 -14.56
N PRO A 107 -4.61 -5.64 -13.37
CA PRO A 107 -3.35 -5.26 -12.76
C PRO A 107 -2.19 -5.57 -13.72
N VAL A 108 -1.21 -4.68 -13.75
CA VAL A 108 -0.02 -4.84 -14.59
C VAL A 108 1.23 -4.58 -13.77
N SER A 109 2.24 -5.40 -13.99
CA SER A 109 3.56 -5.24 -13.40
C SER A 109 4.56 -4.96 -14.50
N TYR A 110 5.54 -4.11 -14.21
CA TYR A 110 6.65 -3.82 -15.11
C TYR A 110 7.96 -4.00 -14.34
N CYS A 111 8.98 -4.52 -14.98
CA CYS A 111 10.32 -4.61 -14.42
C CYS A 111 11.27 -3.79 -15.29
N GLU A 112 11.96 -2.83 -14.68
CA GLU A 112 12.99 -2.03 -15.35
C GLU A 112 14.30 -2.17 -14.58
N CYS A 113 15.34 -2.68 -15.25
CA CYS A 113 16.67 -2.85 -14.67
C CYS A 113 17.60 -1.76 -15.15
N TYR A 114 18.32 -1.16 -14.21
CA TYR A 114 19.23 -0.05 -14.41
C TYR A 114 20.60 -0.37 -13.83
N THR A 115 21.66 0.04 -14.51
CA THR A 115 23.02 -0.01 -13.99
C THR A 115 23.61 1.39 -13.90
N ARG A 116 24.61 1.57 -13.04
CA ARG A 116 25.42 2.79 -12.98
C ARG A 116 26.85 2.42 -12.62
N ASP A 117 27.82 3.04 -13.28
CA ASP A 117 29.24 2.78 -13.01
C ASP A 117 29.67 3.28 -11.61
N ASP A 118 29.06 4.38 -11.14
CA ASP A 118 29.37 5.01 -9.87
C ASP A 118 28.13 5.65 -9.24
N ALA A 119 28.19 5.95 -7.93
CA ALA A 119 27.08 6.61 -7.23
C ALA A 119 26.72 8.02 -7.76
N ALA A 120 27.67 8.67 -8.47
CA ALA A 120 27.48 9.95 -9.13
C ALA A 120 27.19 9.83 -10.64
N ALA A 121 27.27 8.62 -11.21
CA ALA A 121 27.00 8.38 -12.62
C ALA A 121 25.49 8.40 -12.90
N THR A 122 25.12 8.68 -14.15
CA THR A 122 23.73 8.62 -14.60
C THR A 122 23.31 7.17 -14.79
N TRP A 123 22.10 6.83 -14.35
CA TRP A 123 21.54 5.50 -14.56
C TRP A 123 21.38 5.19 -16.04
N SER A 124 21.86 4.02 -16.46
CA SER A 124 21.70 3.50 -17.81
C SER A 124 20.69 2.34 -17.79
N PRO A 125 19.68 2.34 -18.68
CA PRO A 125 18.73 1.23 -18.77
C PRO A 125 19.44 0.00 -19.36
N VAL A 126 19.28 -1.14 -18.69
CA VAL A 126 19.80 -2.43 -19.15
C VAL A 126 18.69 -3.23 -19.83
N GLU A 127 17.59 -3.42 -19.10
CA GLU A 127 16.49 -4.28 -19.57
C GLU A 127 15.13 -3.75 -19.09
N THR A 128 14.09 -3.99 -19.90
CA THR A 128 12.70 -3.65 -19.56
C THR A 128 11.79 -4.80 -19.95
N LEU A 129 11.04 -5.30 -18.97
CA LEU A 129 10.13 -6.42 -19.13
C LEU A 129 8.73 -6.06 -18.67
N VAL A 130 7.74 -6.65 -19.33
CA VAL A 130 6.35 -6.63 -18.89
C VAL A 130 6.13 -7.86 -18.01
N GLY A 131 5.79 -7.64 -16.74
CA GLY A 131 5.64 -8.66 -15.72
C GLY A 131 6.45 -8.37 -14.46
N ALA A 132 6.46 -9.33 -13.55
CA ALA A 132 7.36 -9.30 -12.39
C ALA A 132 8.82 -9.45 -12.85
N CYS A 133 9.77 -8.96 -12.06
CA CYS A 133 11.18 -9.22 -12.34
C CYS A 133 11.46 -10.72 -12.17
N PRO A 134 11.83 -11.44 -13.23
CA PRO A 134 12.16 -12.85 -13.10
C PRO A 134 13.46 -12.99 -12.28
N GLU A 135 13.52 -14.04 -11.45
CA GLU A 135 14.71 -14.30 -10.64
C GLU A 135 15.92 -14.62 -11.52
N ASP A 136 15.69 -15.19 -12.71
CA ASP A 136 16.73 -15.54 -13.68
C ASP A 136 17.54 -14.32 -14.18
N ILE A 137 16.91 -13.14 -14.30
CA ILE A 137 17.61 -11.90 -14.69
C ILE A 137 18.46 -11.36 -13.55
N LEU A 138 18.00 -11.54 -12.31
CA LEU A 138 18.77 -11.15 -11.14
C LEU A 138 20.03 -12.03 -11.00
N GLU A 139 19.94 -13.30 -11.41
CA GLU A 139 21.07 -14.22 -11.47
C GLU A 139 21.99 -13.96 -12.67
N SER A 140 21.45 -13.69 -13.87
CA SER A 140 22.27 -13.45 -15.07
C SER A 140 23.12 -12.18 -14.94
N LEU A 141 22.52 -11.07 -14.49
CA LEU A 141 23.24 -9.80 -14.27
C LEU A 141 24.24 -9.87 -13.11
N GLY A 142 24.06 -10.80 -12.18
CA GLY A 142 25.05 -11.09 -11.14
C GLY A 142 26.16 -12.05 -11.59
N SER A 143 26.03 -12.69 -12.75
CA SER A 143 26.97 -13.70 -13.27
C SER A 143 27.88 -13.19 -14.39
N GLU A 144 27.62 -12.01 -14.95
CA GLU A 144 28.46 -11.36 -15.97
C GLU A 144 29.82 -10.84 -15.44
N GLU A 145 30.11 -11.00 -14.14
CA GLU A 145 31.40 -10.62 -13.53
C GLU A 145 32.46 -11.74 -13.52
N ASP A 146 32.16 -12.96 -13.98
CA ASP A 146 33.09 -14.12 -13.91
C ASP A 146 33.68 -14.55 -15.28
N GLU A 147 34.07 -13.64 -16.18
CA GLU A 147 34.94 -13.98 -17.32
C GLU A 147 36.05 -12.95 -17.65
#